data_AF-A0A3Q7IR21-F1
#
_entry.id   AF-A0A3Q7IR21-F1
#
_cell.length_a   1.000
_cell.length_b   1.000
_cell.length_c   1.000
_cell.angle_alpha   90.00
_cell.angle_beta   90.00
_cell.angle_gamma   90.00
#
_symmetry.space_group_name_H-M   'P 1'
#
loop_
_entity.id
_entity.type
_entity.pdbx_description
1 polymer ?
#
loop_
_entity_poly.entity_id
_entity_poly.type
_entity_poly.pdbx_seq_one_letter_code
_entity_poly.pdbx_strand_id
1 'polypeptide(L)'
;MENSGAVMGINYYKGPATPKPNAVEPHLLYWSEHDIFLQPSVQYYLVQLSDKLLFITRFAHHPELHRYKTYKFKVFEVDVVKGGELKEEDEIKTLGNSTIFLGLNTGTCSIDSTKFPEIKPNYIYFTDDWKDEFDYLDGGRDMGSYNFKDGKVESIYPGLSLSHISPPTWIIPSQIIC
;
A
#
# COMPACT_ATOMS: atom_id res chain seq x y z
N MET A 1 -24.19 -16.33 0.72
CA MET A 1 -23.44 -15.81 1.87
C MET A 1 -22.79 -14.55 1.38
N GLU A 2 -23.17 -13.40 1.93
CA GLU A 2 -22.57 -12.11 1.57
C GLU A 2 -21.21 -12.05 2.25
N ASN A 3 -20.15 -12.15 1.46
CA ASN A 3 -18.79 -12.02 1.94
C ASN A 3 -18.47 -10.52 2.01
N SER A 4 -18.37 -9.99 3.23
CA SER A 4 -17.91 -8.63 3.50
C SER A 4 -16.56 -8.68 4.20
N GLY A 5 -15.77 -7.61 4.08
CA GLY A 5 -14.47 -7.50 4.74
C GLY A 5 -14.26 -6.14 5.40
N ALA A 6 -13.46 -6.12 6.47
CA ALA A 6 -13.20 -4.95 7.30
C ALA A 6 -11.71 -4.83 7.65
N VAL A 7 -11.20 -3.60 7.69
CA VAL A 7 -9.90 -3.27 8.31
C VAL A 7 -10.16 -2.62 9.64
N MET A 8 -9.56 -3.17 10.70
CA MET A 8 -9.72 -2.68 12.07
C MET A 8 -8.41 -2.08 12.59
N GLY A 9 -8.51 -0.91 13.22
CA GLY A 9 -7.45 -0.28 13.99
C GLY A 9 -7.63 -0.59 15.47
N ILE A 10 -6.53 -0.67 16.22
CA ILE A 10 -6.56 -0.87 17.67
C ILE A 10 -5.89 0.32 18.34
N ASN A 11 -6.61 0.98 19.24
CA ASN A 11 -6.05 2.02 20.09
C ASN A 11 -5.64 1.46 21.44
N TYR A 12 -4.45 1.87 21.90
CA TYR A 12 -3.99 1.61 23.26
C TYR A 12 -4.17 2.87 24.11
N TYR A 13 -5.16 2.85 24.99
CA TYR A 13 -5.28 3.86 26.03
C TYR A 13 -4.32 3.53 27.16
N LYS A 14 -3.36 4.42 27.46
CA LYS A 14 -2.60 4.35 28.72
C LYS A 14 -3.55 4.71 29.86
N GLY A 15 -4.16 3.70 30.48
CA GLY A 15 -4.85 3.88 31.75
C GLY A 15 -3.88 4.27 32.87
N PRO A 16 -4.35 4.87 33.97
CA PRO A 16 -3.53 5.03 35.17
C PRO A 16 -3.05 3.65 35.61
N ALA A 17 -1.79 3.55 36.01
CA ALA A 17 -1.09 2.31 36.36
C ALA A 17 -1.93 1.44 37.30
N THR A 18 -2.69 0.51 36.72
CA THR A 18 -3.54 -0.43 37.44
C THR A 18 -3.34 -1.81 36.80
N PRO A 19 -3.51 -2.91 37.56
CA PRO A 19 -3.11 -4.24 37.11
C PRO A 19 -4.03 -4.87 36.05
N LYS A 20 -5.03 -4.14 35.56
CA LYS A 20 -5.96 -4.63 34.53
C LYS A 20 -5.35 -4.41 33.15
N PRO A 21 -5.42 -5.38 32.23
CA PRO A 21 -4.98 -5.16 30.85
C PRO A 21 -5.72 -3.94 30.31
N ASN A 22 -4.98 -2.99 29.74
CA ASN A 22 -5.53 -1.79 29.12
C ASN A 22 -6.69 -2.22 28.21
N ALA A 23 -7.86 -1.60 28.37
CA ALA A 23 -9.00 -1.89 27.51
C ALA A 23 -8.60 -1.57 26.07
N VAL A 24 -8.60 -2.60 25.22
CA VAL A 24 -8.37 -2.49 23.78
C VAL A 24 -9.73 -2.31 23.12
N GLU A 25 -9.96 -1.15 22.50
CA GLU A 25 -11.15 -0.90 21.70
C GLU A 25 -10.78 -0.96 20.21
N PRO A 26 -11.36 -1.90 19.45
CA PRO A 26 -11.16 -1.95 18.02
C PRO A 26 -12.07 -0.92 17.32
N HIS A 27 -11.52 -0.16 16.39
CA HIS A 27 -12.27 0.79 15.56
C HIS A 27 -12.22 0.38 14.09
N LEU A 28 -13.35 0.53 13.40
CA LEU A 28 -13.45 0.26 11.98
C LEU A 28 -12.73 1.37 11.21
N LEU A 29 -11.67 1.00 10.47
CA LEU A 29 -10.93 1.91 9.59
C LEU A 29 -11.46 1.85 8.16
N TYR A 30 -11.94 0.67 7.76
CA TYR A 30 -12.44 0.45 6.42
C TYR A 30 -13.47 -0.68 6.40
N TRP A 31 -14.53 -0.52 5.62
CA TRP A 31 -15.48 -1.59 5.33
C TRP A 31 -15.95 -1.57 3.88
N SER A 32 -16.22 -2.76 3.34
CA SER A 32 -16.81 -2.93 2.00
C SER A 32 -17.78 -4.10 1.98
N GLU A 33 -18.97 -3.86 1.42
CA GLU A 33 -19.96 -4.89 1.06
C GLU A 33 -19.48 -5.79 -0.08
N HIS A 34 -18.66 -5.24 -0.98
CA HIS A 34 -18.05 -6.00 -2.05
C HIS A 34 -16.83 -6.72 -1.50
N ASP A 35 -16.65 -7.97 -1.94
CA ASP A 35 -15.60 -8.89 -1.51
C ASP A 35 -14.23 -8.51 -2.11
N ILE A 36 -13.86 -7.24 -1.96
CA ILE A 36 -12.66 -6.68 -2.55
C ILE A 36 -11.42 -7.44 -2.04
N PHE A 37 -11.45 -7.88 -0.78
CA PHE A 37 -10.37 -8.61 -0.13
C PHE A 37 -10.16 -10.03 -0.67
N LEU A 38 -11.11 -10.56 -1.46
CA LEU A 38 -10.96 -11.84 -2.16
C LEU A 38 -10.61 -11.67 -3.64
N GLN A 39 -10.44 -10.44 -4.14
CA GLN A 39 -10.01 -10.24 -5.52
C GLN A 39 -8.52 -10.58 -5.66
N PRO A 40 -8.15 -11.63 -6.41
CA PRO A 40 -6.76 -12.10 -6.47
C PRO A 40 -5.82 -11.09 -7.15
N SER A 41 -6.36 -10.10 -7.87
CA SER A 41 -5.60 -9.06 -8.57
C SER A 41 -5.73 -7.67 -7.92
N VAL A 42 -6.08 -7.64 -6.63
CA VAL A 42 -6.13 -6.43 -5.82
C VAL A 42 -5.31 -6.60 -4.55
N GLN A 43 -4.50 -5.59 -4.24
CA GLN A 43 -3.68 -5.52 -3.03
C GLN A 43 -3.98 -4.25 -2.24
N TYR A 44 -3.79 -4.33 -0.92
CA TYR A 44 -4.12 -3.26 0.02
C TYR A 44 -2.91 -2.88 0.85
N TYR A 45 -2.75 -1.58 1.05
CA TYR A 45 -1.69 -1.03 1.90
C TYR A 45 -2.27 0.04 2.83
N LEU A 46 -1.73 0.08 4.04
CA LEU A 46 -1.86 1.21 4.95
C LEU A 46 -0.52 1.94 5.00
N VAL A 47 -0.51 3.23 4.70
CA VAL A 47 0.72 4.03 4.63
C VAL A 47 0.52 5.30 5.43
N GLN A 48 1.48 5.62 6.30
CA GLN A 48 1.51 6.93 6.93
C GLN A 48 2.10 7.96 5.97
N LEU A 49 1.38 9.08 5.78
CA LEU A 49 1.85 10.26 5.07
C LEU A 49 1.71 11.49 5.96
N SER A 50 2.84 11.93 6.53
CA SER A 50 2.86 12.99 7.55
C SER A 50 1.98 12.61 8.75
N ASP A 51 0.88 13.35 8.98
CA ASP A 51 -0.11 13.14 10.03
C ASP A 51 -1.35 12.34 9.56
N LYS A 52 -1.32 11.84 8.32
CA LYS A 52 -2.44 11.13 7.70
C LYS A 52 -2.14 9.64 7.59
N LEU A 53 -3.17 8.83 7.80
CA LEU A 53 -3.15 7.42 7.45
C LEU A 53 -3.85 7.25 6.10
N LEU A 54 -3.15 6.66 5.14
CA LEU A 54 -3.67 6.43 3.80
C LEU A 54 -3.99 4.95 3.59
N PHE A 55 -5.15 4.69 3.00
CA PHE A 55 -5.51 3.39 2.46
C PHE A 55 -5.29 3.38 0.96
N ILE A 56 -4.47 2.44 0.48
CA ILE A 56 -4.07 2.35 -0.91
C ILE A 56 -4.52 1.01 -1.48
N THR A 57 -5.21 1.07 -2.61
CA THR A 57 -5.62 -0.09 -3.39
C THR A 57 -4.77 -0.17 -4.65
N ARG A 58 -4.06 -1.27 -4.84
CA ARG A 58 -3.29 -1.60 -6.04
C ARG A 58 -4.08 -2.57 -6.90
N PHE A 59 -4.24 -2.26 -8.18
CA PHE A 59 -4.96 -3.08 -9.15
C PHE A 59 -4.00 -3.61 -10.20
N ALA A 60 -4.08 -4.92 -10.44
CA ALA A 60 -3.31 -5.60 -11.47
C ALA A 60 -4.20 -6.37 -12.43
N HIS A 61 -3.68 -6.61 -13.62
CA HIS A 61 -4.15 -7.69 -14.48
C HIS A 61 -3.44 -8.98 -14.09
N HIS A 62 -4.09 -10.10 -14.38
CA HIS A 62 -3.49 -11.44 -14.28
C HIS A 62 -3.50 -12.10 -15.67
N PRO A 63 -2.73 -11.54 -16.64
CA PRO A 63 -2.75 -11.99 -18.04
C PRO A 63 -2.28 -13.44 -18.24
N GLU A 64 -1.44 -13.95 -17.34
CA GLU A 64 -0.92 -15.32 -17.36
C GLU A 64 -0.96 -15.88 -15.92
N LEU A 65 -0.93 -17.21 -15.78
CA LEU A 65 -0.78 -17.88 -14.49
C LEU A 65 0.42 -17.30 -13.73
N HIS A 66 0.16 -16.70 -12.56
CA HIS A 66 1.17 -16.16 -11.64
C HIS A 66 2.02 -15.02 -12.22
N ARG A 67 1.41 -14.18 -13.07
CA ARG A 67 2.06 -12.97 -13.60
C ARG A 67 1.15 -11.78 -13.42
N TYR A 68 1.32 -11.09 -12.31
CA TYR A 68 0.63 -9.84 -12.08
C TYR A 68 1.25 -8.71 -12.89
N LYS A 69 0.39 -7.81 -13.36
CA LYS A 69 0.81 -6.57 -13.99
C LYS A 69 -0.03 -5.42 -13.48
N THR A 70 0.56 -4.59 -12.65
CA THR A 70 -0.08 -3.41 -12.07
C THR A 70 -0.42 -2.40 -13.15
N TYR A 71 -1.64 -1.86 -13.08
CA TYR A 71 -2.10 -0.84 -14.03
C TYR A 71 -2.69 0.39 -13.34
N LYS A 72 -3.08 0.30 -12.06
CA LYS A 72 -3.72 1.42 -11.36
C LYS A 72 -3.52 1.35 -9.85
N PHE A 73 -3.50 2.54 -9.24
CA PHE A 73 -3.68 2.72 -7.81
C PHE A 73 -4.88 3.62 -7.53
N LYS A 74 -5.53 3.40 -6.39
CA LYS A 74 -6.44 4.35 -5.74
C LYS A 74 -5.94 4.63 -4.33
N VAL A 75 -6.02 5.88 -3.89
CA VAL A 75 -5.52 6.31 -2.58
C VAL A 75 -6.61 7.10 -1.88
N PHE A 76 -6.82 6.79 -0.60
CA PHE A 76 -7.81 7.44 0.25
C PHE A 76 -7.19 7.79 1.59
N GLU A 77 -7.63 8.89 2.18
CA GLU A 77 -7.34 9.18 3.58
C GLU A 77 -8.30 8.38 4.47
N VAL A 78 -7.77 7.72 5.48
CA VAL A 78 -8.58 6.98 6.47
C VAL A 78 -9.17 7.97 7.46
N ASP A 79 -10.50 8.12 7.42
CA ASP A 79 -11.24 8.91 8.38
C ASP A 79 -11.98 7.98 9.37
N VAL A 80 -11.41 7.85 10.56
CA VAL A 80 -11.95 7.00 11.64
C VAL A 80 -13.31 7.53 12.14
N VAL A 81 -13.60 8.82 11.98
CA VAL A 81 -14.86 9.44 12.41
C VAL A 81 -15.98 9.10 11.44
N LYS A 82 -15.68 8.99 10.13
CA LYS A 82 -16.66 8.61 9.09
C LYS A 82 -17.02 7.12 9.08
N GLY A 83 -16.45 6.31 9.98
CA GLY A 83 -16.80 4.89 10.11
C GLY A 83 -16.26 4.00 8.99
N GLY A 84 -15.24 4.45 8.26
CA GLY A 84 -14.50 3.60 7.30
C GLY A 84 -15.17 3.38 5.93
N GLU A 85 -16.19 4.15 5.57
CA GLU A 85 -16.74 4.14 4.22
C GLU A 85 -15.84 4.95 3.28
N LEU A 86 -15.26 4.32 2.25
CA LEU A 86 -14.51 5.03 1.21
C LEU A 86 -15.41 5.29 0.01
N LYS A 87 -15.60 6.57 -0.30
CA LYS A 87 -16.37 7.00 -1.46
C LYS A 87 -15.43 7.41 -2.59
N GLU A 88 -15.82 7.17 -3.83
CA GLU A 88 -14.95 7.49 -4.98
C GLU A 88 -14.63 8.99 -5.09
N GLU A 89 -15.53 9.85 -4.62
CA GLU A 89 -15.34 11.29 -4.51
C GLU A 89 -14.26 11.71 -3.50
N ASP A 90 -13.94 10.85 -2.52
CA ASP A 90 -12.90 11.08 -1.51
C ASP A 90 -11.51 10.58 -1.96
N GLU A 91 -11.39 10.07 -3.20
CA GLU A 91 -10.11 9.59 -3.73
C GLU A 91 -9.10 10.73 -3.90
N ILE A 92 -7.92 10.57 -3.31
CA ILE A 92 -6.79 11.48 -3.47
C ILE A 92 -6.27 11.39 -4.91
N LYS A 93 -6.35 12.52 -5.63
CA LYS A 93 -5.89 12.63 -7.03
C LYS A 93 -4.45 13.16 -7.17
N THR A 94 -3.83 13.57 -6.07
CA THR A 94 -2.45 14.08 -6.06
C THR A 94 -1.81 13.93 -4.68
N LEU A 95 -0.54 13.55 -4.64
CA LEU A 95 0.30 13.52 -3.44
C LEU A 95 1.11 14.83 -3.28
N GLY A 96 0.98 15.77 -4.23
CA GLY A 96 1.75 17.01 -4.22
C GLY A 96 3.27 16.74 -4.33
N ASN A 97 4.03 17.24 -3.37
CA ASN A 97 5.48 17.03 -3.29
C ASN A 97 5.87 15.70 -2.63
N SER A 98 4.89 14.89 -2.25
CA SER A 98 5.14 13.61 -1.59
C SER A 98 5.23 12.47 -2.59
N THR A 99 5.96 11.44 -2.20
CA THR A 99 6.13 10.21 -2.97
C THR A 99 5.99 9.03 -2.03
N ILE A 100 5.32 7.97 -2.48
CA ILE A 100 5.08 6.76 -1.69
C ILE A 100 5.88 5.60 -2.27
N PHE A 101 6.49 4.81 -1.40
CA PHE A 101 7.15 3.54 -1.73
C PHE A 101 6.29 2.40 -1.18
N LEU A 102 6.01 1.38 -2.00
CA LEU A 102 5.22 0.20 -1.65
C LEU A 102 6.01 -1.08 -1.94
N GLY A 103 5.86 -2.09 -1.09
CA GLY A 103 6.51 -3.38 -1.27
C GLY A 103 6.33 -4.31 -0.07
N LEU A 104 6.99 -5.47 -0.14
CA LEU A 104 6.90 -6.53 0.86
C LEU A 104 7.63 -6.13 2.16
N ASN A 105 6.91 -6.06 3.30
CA ASN A 105 7.37 -5.73 4.66
C ASN A 105 8.14 -4.40 4.86
N THR A 106 7.78 -3.62 5.90
CA THR A 106 8.49 -2.42 6.43
C THR A 106 8.86 -1.28 5.44
N GLY A 107 8.68 -1.47 4.13
CA GLY A 107 9.04 -0.54 3.07
C GLY A 107 7.92 0.38 2.61
N THR A 108 6.75 0.36 3.28
CA THR A 108 5.67 1.31 3.03
C THR A 108 5.97 2.63 3.71
N CYS A 109 6.54 3.56 2.96
CA CYS A 109 6.97 4.85 3.46
C CYS A 109 6.55 5.93 2.50
N SER A 110 6.27 7.10 3.04
CA SER A 110 6.15 8.30 2.24
C SER A 110 7.29 9.26 2.57
N ILE A 111 7.77 9.97 1.56
CA ILE A 111 8.85 10.93 1.73
C ILE A 111 8.49 12.25 1.04
N ASP A 112 9.07 13.33 1.56
CA ASP A 112 9.13 14.61 0.87
C ASP A 112 10.17 14.52 -0.25
N SER A 113 9.70 14.42 -1.49
CA SER A 113 10.57 14.27 -2.67
C SER A 113 11.43 15.51 -2.94
N THR A 114 11.10 16.67 -2.38
CA THR A 114 11.93 17.88 -2.56
C THR A 114 13.32 17.73 -1.93
N LYS A 115 13.47 16.78 -1.01
CA LYS A 115 14.75 16.44 -0.37
C LYS A 115 15.62 15.51 -1.23
N PHE A 116 15.08 14.94 -2.31
CA PHE A 116 15.71 13.93 -3.15
C PHE A 116 15.46 14.23 -4.64
N PRO A 117 16.37 14.97 -5.30
CA PRO A 117 16.20 15.39 -6.69
C PRO A 117 15.96 14.24 -7.69
N GLU A 118 16.43 13.04 -7.38
CA GLU A 118 16.30 11.83 -8.20
C GLU A 118 14.92 11.18 -8.09
N ILE A 119 14.12 11.56 -7.09
CA ILE A 119 12.80 10.99 -6.83
C ILE A 119 11.73 11.95 -7.35
N LYS A 120 10.82 11.43 -8.18
CA LYS A 120 9.77 12.26 -8.76
C LYS A 120 8.65 12.48 -7.73
N PRO A 121 8.20 13.73 -7.51
CA PRO A 121 7.01 14.03 -6.68
C PRO A 121 5.76 13.49 -7.34
N ASN A 122 4.74 13.17 -6.54
CA ASN A 122 3.44 12.73 -7.06
C ASN A 122 3.46 11.36 -7.74
N TYR A 123 4.33 10.46 -7.22
CA TYR A 123 4.47 9.07 -7.69
C TYR A 123 4.25 8.07 -6.55
N ILE A 124 3.83 6.86 -6.95
CA ILE A 124 3.99 5.64 -6.16
C ILE A 124 5.08 4.78 -6.82
N TYR A 125 6.10 4.40 -6.09
CA TYR A 125 7.09 3.41 -6.50
C TYR A 125 6.76 2.08 -5.82
N PHE A 126 6.71 0.99 -6.58
CA PHE A 126 6.28 -0.30 -6.06
C PHE A 126 7.22 -1.44 -6.48
N THR A 127 7.40 -2.40 -5.58
CA THR A 127 8.08 -3.66 -5.88
C THR A 127 7.09 -4.77 -6.22
N ASP A 128 7.64 -5.88 -6.69
CA ASP A 128 6.88 -7.10 -6.92
C ASP A 128 6.70 -7.82 -5.59
N ASP A 129 5.56 -7.60 -4.96
CA ASP A 129 5.17 -8.11 -3.64
C ASP A 129 3.86 -8.90 -3.69
N TRP A 130 3.45 -9.34 -4.89
CA TRP A 130 2.34 -10.26 -5.05
C TRP A 130 2.65 -11.57 -4.34
N LYS A 131 1.62 -12.12 -3.69
CA LYS A 131 1.70 -13.45 -3.12
C LYS A 131 1.56 -14.45 -4.27
N ASP A 132 2.63 -14.62 -5.02
CA ASP A 132 2.71 -15.68 -6.01
C ASP A 132 2.65 -17.03 -5.28
N GLU A 133 1.84 -17.95 -5.79
CA GLU A 133 1.94 -19.35 -5.38
C GLU A 133 3.36 -19.80 -5.78
N PHE A 134 4.19 -20.07 -4.77
CA PHE A 134 5.66 -20.08 -4.74
C PHE A 134 6.41 -21.06 -5.68
N ASP A 135 5.86 -21.44 -6.83
CA ASP A 135 6.41 -22.51 -7.68
C ASP A 135 7.31 -22.02 -8.85
N TYR A 136 7.61 -20.71 -8.97
CA TYR A 136 8.35 -20.18 -10.13
C TYR A 136 9.73 -19.57 -9.80
N LEU A 137 10.70 -19.82 -10.70
CA LEU A 137 12.13 -19.45 -10.62
C LEU A 137 12.46 -17.96 -10.79
N ASP A 138 11.46 -17.10 -10.88
CA ASP A 138 11.64 -15.69 -11.20
C ASP A 138 10.57 -14.76 -10.62
N GLY A 139 11.00 -13.59 -10.14
CA GLY A 139 10.17 -12.52 -9.62
C GLY A 139 10.71 -11.14 -10.02
N GLY A 140 10.17 -10.08 -9.44
CA GLY A 140 10.59 -8.70 -9.74
C GLY A 140 10.07 -8.19 -11.08
N ARG A 141 9.02 -8.82 -11.63
CA ARG A 141 8.42 -8.45 -12.92
C ARG A 141 7.43 -7.33 -12.78
N ASP A 142 6.67 -7.33 -11.70
CA ASP A 142 5.70 -6.28 -11.41
C ASP A 142 6.31 -5.20 -10.50
N MET A 143 7.41 -4.63 -10.99
CA MET A 143 8.07 -3.48 -10.38
C MET A 143 7.90 -2.25 -11.25
N GLY A 144 7.56 -1.14 -10.63
CA GLY A 144 7.30 0.06 -11.41
C GLY A 144 7.13 1.32 -10.60
N SER A 145 6.76 2.36 -11.33
CA SER A 145 6.33 3.63 -10.79
C SER A 145 4.99 4.00 -11.41
N TYR A 146 4.10 4.57 -10.60
CA TYR A 146 2.79 5.06 -11.00
C TYR A 146 2.74 6.57 -10.84
N ASN A 147 2.40 7.27 -11.91
CA ASN A 147 2.30 8.72 -11.94
C ASN A 147 0.84 9.16 -11.76
N PHE A 148 0.56 9.97 -10.74
CA PHE A 148 -0.81 10.49 -10.52
C PHE A 148 -1.27 11.48 -11.59
N LYS A 149 -0.34 12.13 -12.31
CA LYS A 149 -0.69 13.15 -13.31
C LYS A 149 -1.37 12.55 -14.53
N ASP A 150 -0.91 11.41 -15.01
CA ASP A 150 -1.41 10.76 -16.22
C ASP A 150 -1.93 9.33 -15.99
N GLY A 151 -1.85 8.83 -14.76
CA GLY A 151 -2.31 7.50 -14.37
C GLY A 151 -1.52 6.36 -15.00
N LYS A 152 -0.29 6.62 -15.47
CA LYS A 152 0.53 5.60 -16.15
C LYS A 152 1.42 4.85 -15.18
N VAL A 153 1.60 3.56 -15.47
CA VAL A 153 2.59 2.69 -14.85
C VAL A 153 3.78 2.54 -15.78
N GLU A 154 4.97 2.79 -15.26
CA GLU A 154 6.25 2.62 -15.95
C GLU A 154 7.11 1.57 -15.23
N SER A 155 7.70 0.63 -15.96
CA SER A 155 8.65 -0.32 -15.37
C SER A 155 9.95 0.40 -15.00
N ILE A 156 10.45 0.15 -13.79
CA ILE A 156 11.69 0.74 -13.27
C ILE A 156 12.84 -0.26 -13.19
N TYR A 157 12.56 -1.54 -13.44
CA TYR A 157 13.54 -2.61 -13.44
C TYR A 157 13.34 -3.47 -14.69
N PRO A 158 14.28 -3.42 -15.67
CA PRO A 158 14.16 -4.21 -16.90
C PRO A 158 14.61 -5.67 -16.72
N GLY A 159 15.16 -6.02 -15.55
CA GLY A 159 15.69 -7.35 -15.28
C GLY A 159 14.65 -8.32 -14.73
N LEU A 160 15.08 -9.56 -14.54
CA LEU A 160 14.37 -10.57 -13.75
C LEU A 160 15.12 -10.76 -12.44
N SER A 161 14.41 -10.80 -11.31
CA SER A 161 14.98 -11.29 -10.06
C SER A 161 14.92 -12.80 -10.08
N LEU A 162 16.06 -13.47 -10.03
CA LEU A 162 16.13 -14.94 -9.95
C LEU A 162 16.06 -15.45 -8.48
N SER A 163 15.88 -14.54 -7.51
CA SER A 163 15.82 -14.89 -6.10
C SER A 163 14.40 -15.15 -5.64
N HIS A 164 14.13 -16.37 -5.19
CA HIS A 164 12.85 -16.78 -4.59
C HIS A 164 12.61 -16.27 -3.17
N ILE A 165 13.68 -15.96 -2.46
CA ILE A 165 13.66 -15.72 -1.00
C ILE A 165 13.75 -14.22 -0.69
N SER A 166 14.23 -13.44 -1.66
CA SER A 166 14.43 -12.00 -1.51
C SER A 166 13.89 -11.30 -2.74
N PRO A 167 12.57 -11.08 -2.84
CA PRO A 167 12.05 -10.19 -3.85
C PRO A 167 12.70 -8.81 -3.67
N PRO A 168 12.88 -8.04 -4.75
CA PRO A 168 13.39 -6.67 -4.65
C PRO A 168 12.61 -5.89 -3.59
N THR A 169 13.32 -5.25 -2.66
CA THR A 169 12.74 -4.56 -1.50
C THR A 169 13.32 -3.15 -1.41
N TRP A 170 12.51 -2.20 -0.99
CA TRP A 170 12.98 -0.84 -0.74
C TRP A 170 13.84 -0.77 0.51
N ILE A 171 15.04 -0.21 0.38
CA ILE A 171 15.88 0.16 1.52
C ILE A 171 15.80 1.66 1.70
N ILE A 172 15.31 2.08 2.85
CA ILE A 172 15.14 3.49 3.20
C ILE A 172 16.24 3.82 4.23
N PRO A 173 17.20 4.71 3.90
CA PRO A 173 18.23 5.12 4.85
C PRO A 173 17.59 5.65 6.13
N SER A 174 18.18 5.33 7.30
CA SER A 174 17.66 5.70 8.62
C SER A 174 17.49 7.21 8.88
N GLN A 175 17.98 8.06 7.97
CA GLN A 175 17.81 9.51 8.00
C GLN A 175 16.47 9.98 7.41
N ILE A 176 15.73 9.08 6.76
CA ILE A 176 14.39 9.32 6.25
C ILE A 176 13.41 8.81 7.31
N ILE A 177 12.85 9.73 8.08
CA ILE A 177 11.76 9.43 9.01
C ILE A 177 10.46 9.50 8.22
N CYS A 178 9.95 8.32 7.90
CA CYS A 178 8.53 8.01 7.89
C CYS A 178 8.17 7.43 9.27
#